data_AF-A0A2Z6RA75-F1
#
_entry.id   AF-A0A2Z6RA75-F1
#
_cell.length_a   1.000
_cell.length_b   1.000
_cell.length_c   1.000
_cell.angle_alpha   90.00
_cell.angle_beta   90.00
_cell.angle_gamma   90.00
#
_symmetry.space_group_name_H-M   'P 1'
#
loop_
_entity.id
_entity.type
_entity.pdbx_description
1 polymer ?
#
loop_
_entity_poly.entity_id
_entity_poly.type
_entity_poly.pdbx_seq_one_letter_code
_entity_poly.pdbx_strand_id
1 'polypeptide(L)'
;MCDIKNTDKRINWIEESIMKEDVTTENIQLSNDQKINEVSLSINKIKSQGALSQLIQNFDKINIKEIEPIALSNEREKLLFEKGFDKIVDEINELIFNLLNKGIGWQLLEDNIIDYFNVYNIELQEIYNWLLNNQNNSNSIFLLGFINIRGIGTNIDLKKAFNLFIDASGKNHILAQYFVGNCYEYGNGTTTNKKLAFEYLEKSANNNLSHGQLEIGYLYKIGSGVKQDFNKAFYWYEKAANNGNIIAMHHLGNCYKNGEGVIEDYNKAFELYKLSAEGGYSYGMSMLGYCYNHGVGTKVDKYKAFELYQKSAN
;
A
#
# COMPACT_ATOMS: atom_id res chain seq x y z
N MET A 1 36.64 -5.15 23.26
CA MET A 1 35.33 -5.84 23.23
C MET A 1 34.26 -4.79 23.47
N CYS A 2 33.72 -4.20 22.40
CA CYS A 2 32.61 -3.26 22.46
C CYS A 2 31.65 -3.57 21.31
N ASP A 3 30.43 -3.92 21.71
CA ASP A 3 29.12 -3.59 21.14
C ASP A 3 28.94 -3.39 19.63
N ILE A 4 28.20 -4.31 19.01
CA ILE A 4 27.28 -4.02 17.91
C ILE A 4 25.98 -4.80 18.16
N LYS A 5 25.10 -4.21 18.97
CA LYS A 5 23.65 -4.51 19.00
C LYS A 5 22.91 -3.19 19.22
N ASN A 6 22.72 -2.42 18.14
CA ASN A 6 21.74 -1.34 18.09
C ASN A 6 21.24 -1.28 16.63
N THR A 7 20.09 -1.91 16.37
CA THR A 7 18.78 -1.24 16.09
C THR A 7 18.54 -1.00 14.61
N ASP A 8 18.01 -2.03 13.94
CA ASP A 8 17.27 -1.88 12.67
C ASP A 8 15.77 -2.05 12.98
N LYS A 9 15.23 -1.18 13.85
CA LYS A 9 13.78 -1.05 14.07
C LYS A 9 13.24 0.01 13.11
N ARG A 10 13.26 -0.29 11.81
CA ARG A 10 12.55 0.54 10.82
C ARG A 10 11.06 0.35 11.04
N ILE A 11 10.30 1.44 11.08
CA ILE A 11 8.88 1.36 11.39
C ILE A 11 8.11 0.92 10.14
N ASN A 12 7.51 -0.27 10.20
CA ASN A 12 6.70 -0.83 9.14
C ASN A 12 5.22 -0.76 9.54
N TRP A 13 4.56 0.37 9.27
CA TRP A 13 3.23 0.70 9.83
C TRP A 13 2.13 -0.28 9.45
N ILE A 14 2.15 -0.74 8.18
CA ILE A 14 1.01 -1.41 7.56
C ILE A 14 1.27 -2.89 7.34
N GLU A 15 2.49 -3.28 6.95
CA GLU A 15 2.78 -4.71 6.83
C GLU A 15 2.58 -5.37 8.19
N GLU A 16 3.08 -4.84 9.31
CA GLU A 16 2.83 -5.49 10.62
C GLU A 16 1.35 -5.56 11.05
N SER A 17 0.48 -4.69 10.52
CA SER A 17 -0.95 -4.65 10.87
C SER A 17 -1.79 -5.54 9.97
N ILE A 18 -1.56 -5.50 8.65
CA ILE A 18 -2.16 -6.39 7.66
C ILE A 18 -1.64 -7.83 7.87
N MET A 19 -0.33 -8.00 8.09
CA MET A 19 0.32 -9.30 8.37
C MET A 19 -0.25 -9.98 9.63
N LYS A 20 -0.57 -9.23 10.69
CA LYS A 20 -1.15 -9.82 11.92
C LYS A 20 -2.55 -10.37 11.69
N GLU A 21 -3.33 -9.78 10.79
CA GLU A 21 -4.69 -10.22 10.53
C GLU A 21 -4.74 -11.42 9.57
N ASP A 22 -3.89 -11.46 8.53
CA ASP A 22 -3.79 -12.60 7.59
C ASP A 22 -3.36 -13.88 8.31
N VAL A 23 -2.43 -13.78 9.26
CA VAL A 23 -2.05 -14.91 10.13
C VAL A 23 -3.22 -15.36 11.02
N THR A 24 -4.07 -14.45 11.51
CA THR A 24 -5.22 -14.82 12.35
C THR A 24 -6.42 -15.36 11.55
N THR A 25 -6.65 -14.88 10.32
CA THR A 25 -7.75 -15.33 9.47
C THR A 25 -7.44 -16.68 8.81
N GLU A 26 -6.19 -16.97 8.46
CA GLU A 26 -5.75 -18.32 8.07
C GLU A 26 -5.92 -19.33 9.22
N ASN A 27 -5.71 -18.91 10.47
CA ASN A 27 -5.86 -19.77 11.65
C ASN A 27 -7.32 -20.01 12.08
N ILE A 28 -8.29 -19.22 11.60
CA ILE A 28 -9.73 -19.37 11.97
C ILE A 28 -10.50 -20.28 10.99
N GLN A 29 -9.92 -20.69 9.85
CA GLN A 29 -10.59 -21.54 8.85
C GLN A 29 -10.21 -23.04 8.89
N LEU A 30 -9.62 -23.53 9.99
CA LEU A 30 -9.22 -24.94 10.15
C LEU A 30 -10.30 -25.88 10.73
N SER A 31 -11.57 -25.48 10.80
CA SER A 31 -12.65 -26.44 11.11
C SER A 31 -13.89 -26.26 10.25
N ASN A 32 -13.96 -27.06 9.19
CA ASN A 32 -15.00 -28.08 8.96
C ASN A 32 -15.24 -28.27 7.47
N ASP A 33 -14.95 -29.48 7.01
CA ASP A 33 -15.53 -30.08 5.81
C ASP A 33 -17.06 -29.92 5.84
N GLN A 34 -17.63 -29.14 4.94
CA GLN A 34 -19.04 -29.29 4.56
C GLN A 34 -19.18 -29.34 3.04
N LYS A 35 -19.70 -30.49 2.62
CA LYS A 35 -20.10 -30.84 1.25
C LYS A 35 -20.91 -29.71 0.62
N ILE A 36 -20.42 -29.25 -0.53
CA ILE A 36 -21.15 -28.39 -1.46
C ILE A 36 -22.35 -29.18 -1.99
N ASN A 37 -23.55 -28.83 -1.55
CA ASN A 37 -24.79 -29.20 -2.22
C ASN A 37 -25.17 -28.05 -3.16
N GLU A 38 -25.25 -28.34 -4.45
CA GLU A 38 -25.84 -27.47 -5.47
C GLU A 38 -27.30 -27.18 -5.13
N VAL A 39 -27.63 -25.91 -4.92
CA VAL A 39 -28.98 -25.40 -5.16
C VAL A 39 -28.86 -24.14 -6.01
N SER A 40 -29.16 -24.30 -7.29
CA SER A 40 -29.43 -23.22 -8.21
C SER A 40 -30.67 -22.44 -7.78
N LEU A 41 -30.63 -21.10 -7.81
CA LEU A 41 -31.74 -20.24 -8.26
C LEU A 41 -31.31 -18.74 -8.37
N SER A 42 -31.17 -18.32 -9.63
CA SER A 42 -31.58 -17.06 -10.28
C SER A 42 -31.50 -15.66 -9.63
N ILE A 43 -30.69 -14.83 -10.30
CA ILE A 43 -30.90 -13.43 -10.76
C ILE A 43 -30.64 -12.29 -9.75
N ASN A 44 -29.42 -11.74 -9.83
CA ASN A 44 -29.14 -10.33 -10.17
C ASN A 44 -27.68 -10.17 -10.65
N LYS A 45 -27.33 -10.87 -11.76
CA LYS A 45 -26.18 -10.50 -12.58
C LYS A 45 -26.56 -9.22 -13.31
N ILE A 46 -25.83 -8.11 -13.14
CA ILE A 46 -25.55 -7.14 -14.24
C ILE A 46 -24.60 -6.00 -13.81
N LYS A 47 -24.44 -5.61 -12.54
CA LYS A 47 -23.52 -4.48 -12.22
C LYS A 47 -22.05 -4.84 -12.01
N SER A 48 -21.73 -6.03 -11.52
CA SER A 48 -20.36 -6.36 -11.09
C SER A 48 -19.48 -7.06 -12.15
N GLN A 49 -20.03 -7.41 -13.31
CA GLN A 49 -19.24 -7.95 -14.43
C GLN A 49 -18.52 -6.85 -15.23
N GLY A 50 -19.12 -5.65 -15.32
CA GLY A 50 -18.50 -4.50 -15.99
C GLY A 50 -17.28 -3.96 -15.24
N ALA A 51 -17.35 -3.89 -13.91
CA ALA A 51 -16.27 -3.36 -13.08
C ALA A 51 -15.00 -4.23 -13.12
N LEU A 52 -15.12 -5.56 -13.00
CA LEU A 52 -13.96 -6.45 -13.06
C LEU A 52 -13.32 -6.47 -14.46
N SER A 53 -14.11 -6.37 -15.52
CA SER A 53 -13.58 -6.29 -16.88
C SER A 53 -12.79 -4.99 -17.11
N GLN A 54 -13.24 -3.86 -16.53
CA GLN A 54 -12.50 -2.59 -16.54
C GLN A 54 -11.23 -2.68 -15.69
N LEU A 55 -11.28 -3.33 -14.53
CA LEU A 55 -10.11 -3.59 -13.70
C LEU A 55 -9.01 -4.33 -14.47
N ILE A 56 -9.36 -5.44 -15.14
CA ILE A 56 -8.42 -6.24 -15.92
C ILE A 56 -7.83 -5.41 -17.07
N GLN A 57 -8.67 -4.66 -17.81
CA GLN A 57 -8.20 -3.77 -18.88
C GLN A 57 -7.28 -2.64 -18.39
N ASN A 58 -7.49 -2.16 -17.17
CA ASN A 58 -6.62 -1.16 -16.55
C ASN A 58 -5.30 -1.80 -16.07
N PHE A 59 -5.35 -3.02 -15.54
CA PHE A 59 -4.17 -3.76 -15.11
C PHE A 59 -3.19 -4.01 -16.26
N ASP A 60 -3.69 -4.43 -17.43
CA ASP A 60 -2.86 -4.62 -18.63
C ASP A 60 -2.19 -3.33 -19.14
N LYS A 61 -2.76 -2.16 -18.83
CA LYS A 61 -2.19 -0.84 -19.16
C LYS A 61 -1.14 -0.37 -18.16
N ILE A 62 -1.14 -0.92 -16.94
CA ILE A 62 -0.12 -0.63 -15.93
C ILE A 62 1.12 -1.40 -16.37
N ASN A 63 2.06 -0.71 -17.02
CA ASN A 63 3.33 -1.31 -17.41
C ASN A 63 4.11 -1.70 -16.13
N ILE A 64 4.05 -2.98 -15.78
CA ILE A 64 4.80 -3.57 -14.66
C ILE A 64 6.25 -3.89 -15.08
N LYS A 65 6.58 -3.72 -16.37
CA LYS A 65 7.96 -3.83 -16.85
C LYS A 65 8.68 -2.50 -16.68
N GLU A 66 9.70 -2.57 -15.83
CA GLU A 66 10.87 -1.71 -15.79
C GLU A 66 10.60 -0.25 -15.37
N ILE A 67 10.87 0.05 -14.10
CA ILE A 67 11.51 1.33 -13.79
C ILE A 67 12.88 1.23 -14.47
N GLU A 68 12.98 1.72 -15.71
CA GLU A 68 14.26 1.71 -16.42
C GLU A 68 15.30 2.44 -15.56
N PRO A 69 16.48 1.82 -15.30
CA PRO A 69 17.59 2.55 -14.74
C PRO A 69 18.06 3.54 -15.80
N ILE A 70 17.68 4.81 -15.64
CA ILE A 70 18.00 5.90 -16.56
C ILE A 70 19.53 5.94 -16.77
N ALA A 71 19.94 5.73 -18.01
CA ALA A 71 21.31 5.53 -18.42
C ALA A 71 22.22 6.78 -18.24
N LEU A 72 23.41 6.51 -17.69
CA LEU A 72 24.74 7.06 -18.03
C LEU A 72 25.08 8.56 -17.80
N SER A 73 25.42 8.83 -16.54
CA SER A 73 26.47 9.69 -15.94
C SER A 73 26.85 11.08 -16.50
N ASN A 74 26.93 11.32 -17.81
CA ASN A 74 27.45 12.61 -18.31
C ASN A 74 26.36 13.67 -18.57
N GLU A 75 25.11 13.27 -18.73
CA GLU A 75 23.96 14.20 -18.68
C GLU A 75 23.59 14.59 -17.24
N ARG A 76 24.02 13.79 -16.23
CA ARG A 76 23.61 13.92 -14.82
C ARG A 76 24.19 15.14 -14.11
N GLU A 77 25.47 15.45 -14.30
CA GLU A 77 26.11 16.66 -13.72
C GLU A 77 25.53 17.96 -14.29
N LYS A 78 25.10 17.94 -15.57
CA LYS A 78 24.50 19.09 -16.23
C LYS A 78 23.04 19.32 -15.78
N LEU A 79 22.29 18.23 -15.55
CA LEU A 79 20.91 18.25 -15.07
C LEU A 79 20.78 18.74 -13.62
N LEU A 80 21.75 18.47 -12.75
CA LEU A 80 21.79 18.98 -11.36
C LEU A 80 21.99 20.50 -11.29
N PHE A 81 22.78 21.08 -12.18
CA PHE A 81 22.94 22.53 -12.28
C PHE A 81 21.68 23.24 -12.81
N GLU A 82 20.80 22.52 -13.52
CA GLU A 82 19.54 23.04 -14.09
C GLU A 82 18.31 22.75 -13.21
N LYS A 83 18.31 21.69 -12.40
CA LYS A 83 17.20 21.33 -11.50
C LYS A 83 17.49 21.78 -10.06
N GLY A 84 16.88 22.88 -9.63
CA GLY A 84 16.88 23.28 -8.22
C GLY A 84 16.22 22.23 -7.32
N PHE A 85 16.59 22.21 -6.03
CA PHE A 85 16.06 21.24 -5.05
C PHE A 85 14.52 21.22 -4.97
N ASP A 86 13.84 22.34 -5.22
CA ASP A 86 12.37 22.37 -5.30
C ASP A 86 11.81 21.31 -6.27
N LYS A 87 12.41 21.18 -7.46
CA LYS A 87 11.97 20.21 -8.47
C LYS A 87 12.25 18.77 -8.04
N ILE A 88 13.38 18.53 -7.38
CA ILE A 88 13.72 17.21 -6.81
C ILE A 88 12.70 16.82 -5.75
N VAL A 89 12.30 17.75 -4.88
CA VAL A 89 11.28 17.52 -3.86
C VAL A 89 9.95 17.13 -4.50
N ASP A 90 9.53 17.83 -5.56
CA ASP A 90 8.30 17.50 -6.29
C ASP A 90 8.36 16.11 -6.94
N GLU A 91 9.48 15.78 -7.59
CA GLU A 91 9.70 14.47 -8.22
C GLU A 91 9.66 13.32 -7.20
N ILE A 92 10.20 13.51 -6.00
CA ILE A 92 10.15 12.52 -4.92
C ILE A 92 8.74 12.37 -4.34
N ASN A 93 8.00 13.48 -4.17
CA ASN A 93 6.62 13.42 -3.72
C ASN A 93 5.74 12.62 -4.69
N GLU A 94 5.89 12.87 -5.99
CA GLU A 94 5.23 12.13 -7.05
C GLU A 94 5.64 10.65 -7.07
N LEU A 95 6.93 10.34 -6.88
CA LEU A 95 7.41 8.97 -6.76
C LEU A 95 6.74 8.24 -5.60
N ILE A 96 6.67 8.86 -4.41
CA ILE A 96 6.00 8.28 -3.24
C ILE A 96 4.51 8.05 -3.52
N PHE A 97 3.83 9.04 -4.08
CA PHE A 97 2.42 8.94 -4.44
C PHE A 97 2.14 7.77 -5.39
N ASN A 98 2.94 7.64 -6.45
CA ASN A 98 2.80 6.58 -7.44
C ASN A 98 3.07 5.19 -6.86
N LEU A 99 4.11 5.04 -6.04
CA LEU A 99 4.44 3.76 -5.41
C LEU A 99 3.37 3.31 -4.41
N LEU A 100 2.84 4.22 -3.60
CA LEU A 100 1.73 3.92 -2.70
C LEU A 100 0.45 3.56 -3.45
N ASN A 101 0.15 4.24 -4.55
CA ASN A 101 -1.02 3.92 -5.37
C ASN A 101 -0.94 2.51 -5.96
N LYS A 102 0.24 2.08 -6.41
CA LYS A 102 0.48 0.71 -6.87
C LYS A 102 0.37 -0.33 -5.75
N GLY A 103 0.51 0.07 -4.48
CA GLY A 103 0.54 -0.86 -3.35
C GLY A 103 1.90 -1.54 -3.20
N ILE A 104 2.98 -0.83 -3.55
CA ILE A 104 4.35 -1.29 -3.33
C ILE A 104 4.69 -1.21 -1.84
N GLY A 105 5.34 -2.25 -1.31
CA GLY A 105 5.76 -2.34 0.09
C GLY A 105 6.72 -1.22 0.51
N TRP A 106 6.74 -0.95 1.82
CA TRP A 106 7.44 0.21 2.40
C TRP A 106 8.96 0.14 2.32
N GLN A 107 9.52 -1.07 2.26
CA GLN A 107 10.96 -1.27 2.08
C GLN A 107 11.38 -0.85 0.67
N LEU A 108 10.67 -1.34 -0.36
CA LEU A 108 10.95 -0.98 -1.74
C LEU A 108 10.73 0.52 -1.99
N LEU A 109 9.74 1.15 -1.34
CA LEU A 109 9.58 2.60 -1.36
C LEU A 109 10.85 3.34 -0.87
N GLU A 110 11.39 2.91 0.27
CA GLU A 110 12.60 3.48 0.88
C GLU A 110 13.80 3.36 -0.06
N ASP A 111 14.01 2.15 -0.60
CA ASP A 111 15.11 1.84 -1.51
C ASP A 111 15.01 2.69 -2.78
N ASN A 112 13.82 2.85 -3.37
CA ASN A 112 13.62 3.70 -4.55
C ASN A 112 13.96 5.18 -4.28
N ILE A 113 13.68 5.69 -3.08
CA ILE A 113 13.99 7.08 -2.72
C ILE A 113 15.50 7.25 -2.50
N ILE A 114 16.14 6.31 -1.81
CA ILE A 114 17.60 6.31 -1.61
C ILE A 114 18.31 6.18 -2.96
N ASP A 115 17.86 5.29 -3.82
CA ASP A 115 18.38 5.11 -5.18
C ASP A 115 18.20 6.37 -6.01
N TYR A 116 17.07 7.09 -5.86
CA TYR A 116 16.89 8.39 -6.49
C TYR A 116 18.01 9.35 -6.09
N PHE A 117 18.24 9.54 -4.79
CA PHE A 117 19.32 10.41 -4.31
C PHE A 117 20.70 9.98 -4.81
N ASN A 118 20.99 8.67 -4.80
CA ASN A 118 22.25 8.12 -5.27
C ASN A 118 22.45 8.34 -6.78
N VAL A 119 21.42 8.10 -7.59
CA VAL A 119 21.46 8.26 -9.06
C VAL A 119 21.79 9.69 -9.44
N TYR A 120 21.26 10.66 -8.69
CA TYR A 120 21.49 12.09 -8.87
C TYR A 120 22.63 12.65 -8.01
N ASN A 121 23.43 11.80 -7.35
CA ASN A 121 24.57 12.23 -6.52
C ASN A 121 24.21 13.34 -5.51
N ILE A 122 23.01 13.27 -4.94
CA ILE A 122 22.51 14.22 -3.94
C ILE A 122 22.97 13.74 -2.57
N GLU A 123 23.77 14.53 -1.87
CA GLU A 123 24.12 14.23 -0.49
C GLU A 123 22.87 14.35 0.40
N LEU A 124 22.52 13.27 1.11
CA LEU A 124 21.33 13.24 1.97
C LEU A 124 21.33 14.38 3.02
N GLN A 125 22.50 14.72 3.54
CA GLN A 125 22.65 15.81 4.50
C GLN A 125 22.43 17.18 3.86
N GLU A 126 22.81 17.37 2.60
CA GLU A 126 22.63 18.62 1.87
C GLU A 126 21.14 18.89 1.63
N ILE A 127 20.41 17.90 1.10
CA ILE A 127 18.97 18.05 0.90
C ILE A 127 18.23 18.21 2.25
N TYR A 128 18.65 17.51 3.29
CA TYR A 128 18.07 17.68 4.63
C TYR A 128 18.25 19.13 5.12
N ASN A 129 19.46 19.69 5.01
CA ASN A 129 19.74 21.07 5.40
C ASN A 129 18.97 22.08 4.55
N TRP A 130 18.83 21.82 3.25
CA TRP A 130 18.03 22.65 2.37
C TRP A 130 16.56 22.62 2.79
N LEU A 131 15.99 21.45 3.06
CA LEU A 131 14.61 21.28 3.51
C LEU A 131 14.33 22.00 4.84
N LEU A 132 15.27 22.01 5.78
CA LEU A 132 15.14 22.77 7.02
C LEU A 132 14.87 24.26 6.78
N ASN A 133 15.50 24.83 5.75
CA ASN A 133 15.41 26.26 5.43
C ASN A 133 14.31 26.61 4.41
N ASN A 134 13.68 25.61 3.76
CA ASN A 134 12.77 25.81 2.63
C ASN A 134 11.38 25.19 2.84
N GLN A 135 10.78 25.42 4.01
CA GLN A 135 9.47 24.89 4.41
C GLN A 135 8.28 25.74 3.90
N ASN A 136 8.45 26.40 2.75
CA ASN A 136 7.45 27.34 2.22
C ASN A 136 6.28 26.61 1.55
N ASN A 137 6.58 25.53 0.81
CA ASN A 137 5.58 24.69 0.13
C ASN A 137 5.29 23.40 0.92
N SER A 138 4.16 22.77 0.63
CA SER A 138 3.72 21.55 1.33
C SER A 138 4.58 20.32 1.06
N ASN A 139 5.16 20.21 -0.13
CA ASN A 139 5.96 19.05 -0.57
C ASN A 139 7.28 18.99 0.19
N SER A 140 7.93 20.15 0.41
CA SER A 140 9.14 20.28 1.21
C SER A 140 8.87 19.98 2.68
N ILE A 141 7.77 20.51 3.24
CA ILE A 141 7.38 20.20 4.62
C ILE A 141 7.14 18.70 4.78
N PHE A 142 6.37 18.10 3.86
CA PHE A 142 6.10 16.66 3.88
C PHE A 142 7.38 15.84 3.77
N LEU A 143 8.25 16.14 2.79
CA LEU A 143 9.47 15.35 2.57
C LEU A 143 10.41 15.45 3.77
N LEU A 144 10.50 16.62 4.40
CA LEU A 144 11.22 16.76 5.66
C LEU A 144 10.61 15.85 6.75
N GLY A 145 9.29 15.82 6.87
CA GLY A 145 8.59 14.93 7.79
C GLY A 145 8.89 13.44 7.51
N PHE A 146 8.84 13.06 6.23
CA PHE A 146 9.14 11.70 5.77
C PHE A 146 10.58 11.30 6.09
N ILE A 147 11.55 12.17 5.84
CA ILE A 147 12.95 11.92 6.17
C ILE A 147 13.13 11.73 7.69
N ASN A 148 12.48 12.56 8.52
CA ASN A 148 12.59 12.42 9.98
C ASN A 148 11.93 11.15 10.51
N ILE A 149 10.85 10.66 9.89
CA ILE A 149 10.19 9.43 10.36
C ILE A 149 10.94 8.16 9.94
N ARG A 150 11.67 8.21 8.81
CA ARG A 150 12.47 7.09 8.31
C ARG A 150 13.95 7.14 8.73
N GLY A 151 14.44 8.31 9.16
CA GLY A 151 15.86 8.49 9.51
C GLY A 151 16.77 8.51 8.28
N ILE A 152 16.30 9.01 7.14
CA ILE A 152 17.09 9.05 5.89
C ILE A 152 18.11 10.20 5.97
N GLY A 153 19.39 9.88 6.18
CA GLY A 153 20.43 10.91 6.33
C GLY A 153 20.33 11.74 7.62
N THR A 154 19.54 11.29 8.59
CA THR A 154 19.35 11.93 9.91
C THR A 154 18.93 10.88 10.94
N ASN A 155 18.92 11.23 12.23
CA ASN A 155 18.28 10.40 13.25
C ASN A 155 16.76 10.44 13.13
N ILE A 156 16.10 9.33 13.50
CA ILE A 156 14.63 9.25 13.58
C ILE A 156 14.11 10.25 14.63
N ASP A 157 13.16 11.09 14.22
CA ASP A 157 12.43 12.01 15.10
C ASP A 157 10.93 11.98 14.78
N LEU A 158 10.21 11.10 15.47
CA LEU A 158 8.79 10.87 15.24
C LEU A 158 7.92 12.08 15.59
N LYS A 159 8.30 12.83 16.63
CA LYS A 159 7.53 14.00 17.08
C LYS A 159 7.66 15.15 16.10
N LYS A 160 8.88 15.40 15.59
CA LYS A 160 9.11 16.38 14.53
C LYS A 160 8.40 15.97 13.25
N ALA A 161 8.51 14.70 12.85
CA ALA A 161 7.81 14.18 11.68
C ALA A 161 6.30 14.40 11.75
N PHE A 162 5.67 14.03 12.88
CA PHE A 162 4.24 14.22 13.10
C PHE A 162 3.81 15.69 12.94
N ASN A 163 4.53 16.62 13.57
CA ASN A 163 4.22 18.05 13.45
C ASN A 163 4.35 18.54 12.00
N LEU A 164 5.39 18.13 11.28
CA LEU A 164 5.56 18.47 9.87
C LEU A 164 4.43 17.90 9.01
N PHE A 165 3.97 16.68 9.27
CA PHE A 165 2.82 16.13 8.55
C PHE A 165 1.53 16.88 8.84
N ILE A 166 1.31 17.32 10.08
CA ILE A 166 0.17 18.19 10.41
C ILE A 166 0.23 19.50 9.63
N ASP A 167 1.39 20.15 9.59
CA ASP A 167 1.60 21.42 8.89
C ASP A 167 1.38 21.26 7.37
N ALA A 168 1.97 20.24 6.76
CA ALA A 168 1.77 19.93 5.33
C ALA A 168 0.31 19.53 5.04
N SER A 169 -0.34 18.78 5.93
CA SER A 169 -1.75 18.41 5.80
C SER A 169 -2.66 19.63 5.89
N GLY A 170 -2.32 20.63 6.72
CA GLY A 170 -3.03 21.92 6.79
C GLY A 170 -2.96 22.70 5.48
N LYS A 171 -1.95 22.42 4.64
CA LYS A 171 -1.80 22.92 3.27
C LYS A 171 -2.38 21.96 2.21
N ASN A 172 -3.29 21.06 2.60
CA ASN A 172 -3.94 20.07 1.72
C ASN A 172 -3.01 19.04 1.06
N HIS A 173 -1.84 18.77 1.63
CA HIS A 173 -0.94 17.75 1.10
C HIS A 173 -1.51 16.33 1.29
N ILE A 174 -1.75 15.62 0.19
CA ILE A 174 -2.45 14.32 0.17
C ILE A 174 -1.67 13.27 0.95
N LEU A 175 -0.37 13.14 0.70
CA LEU A 175 0.46 12.19 1.44
C LEU A 175 0.52 12.59 2.92
N ALA A 176 0.60 13.88 3.25
CA ALA A 176 0.70 14.27 4.66
C ALA A 176 -0.58 13.91 5.43
N GLN A 177 -1.77 14.08 4.82
CA GLN A 177 -3.03 13.62 5.42
C GLN A 177 -2.98 12.13 5.75
N TYR A 178 -2.50 11.32 4.82
CA TYR A 178 -2.33 9.88 5.00
C TYR A 178 -1.34 9.53 6.14
N PHE A 179 -0.20 10.22 6.20
CA PHE A 179 0.80 10.01 7.27
C PHE A 179 0.31 10.50 8.64
N VAL A 180 -0.43 11.60 8.71
CA VAL A 180 -1.09 12.05 9.96
C VAL A 180 -2.07 10.98 10.45
N GLY A 181 -2.88 10.41 9.56
CA GLY A 181 -3.79 9.33 9.87
C GLY A 181 -3.08 8.14 10.51
N ASN A 182 -1.98 7.69 9.90
CA ASN A 182 -1.12 6.63 10.44
C ASN A 182 -0.51 7.00 11.80
N CYS A 183 -0.04 8.23 11.98
CA CYS A 183 0.48 8.69 13.26
C CYS A 183 -0.56 8.58 14.38
N TYR A 184 -1.82 8.95 14.12
CA TYR A 184 -2.90 8.77 15.08
C TYR A 184 -3.31 7.30 15.26
N GLU A 185 -3.21 6.47 14.23
CA GLU A 185 -3.57 5.05 14.34
C GLU A 185 -2.62 4.30 15.29
N TYR A 186 -1.31 4.59 15.17
CA TYR A 186 -0.24 3.86 15.85
C TYR A 186 0.46 4.63 16.98
N GLY A 187 0.18 5.93 17.15
CA GLY A 187 0.83 6.75 18.17
C GLY A 187 2.26 7.17 17.80
N ASN A 188 2.55 7.34 16.51
CA ASN A 188 3.88 7.76 16.05
C ASN A 188 4.04 9.29 16.21
N GLY A 189 4.83 9.71 17.20
CA GLY A 189 5.04 11.13 17.51
C GLY A 189 3.85 11.80 18.21
N THR A 190 2.80 11.04 18.52
CA THR A 190 1.56 11.49 19.15
C THR A 190 0.93 10.34 19.96
N THR A 191 -0.17 10.60 20.68
CA THR A 191 -0.99 9.53 21.28
C THR A 191 -1.97 8.96 20.26
N THR A 192 -2.34 7.69 20.42
CA THR A 192 -3.32 7.06 19.52
C THR A 192 -4.68 7.76 19.60
N ASN A 193 -5.33 7.92 18.45
CA ASN A 193 -6.68 8.46 18.32
C ASN A 193 -7.37 7.92 17.06
N LYS A 194 -8.14 6.84 17.23
CA LYS A 194 -8.77 6.14 16.10
C LYS A 194 -9.75 7.01 15.30
N LYS A 195 -10.44 7.95 15.96
CA LYS A 195 -11.37 8.86 15.28
C LYS A 195 -10.62 9.84 14.38
N LEU A 196 -9.55 10.47 14.88
CA LEU A 196 -8.72 11.35 14.05
C LEU A 196 -7.97 10.57 12.96
N ALA A 197 -7.50 9.36 13.26
CA ALA A 197 -6.89 8.48 12.25
C ALA A 197 -7.84 8.27 11.06
N PHE A 198 -9.09 7.89 11.35
CA PHE A 198 -10.13 7.72 10.34
C PHE A 198 -10.39 9.01 9.55
N GLU A 199 -10.58 10.16 10.22
CA GLU A 199 -10.87 11.44 9.56
C GLU A 199 -9.74 11.88 8.59
N TYR A 200 -8.47 11.67 8.95
CA TYR A 200 -7.33 12.03 8.09
C TYR A 200 -7.13 11.04 6.94
N LEU A 201 -7.27 9.73 7.19
CA LEU A 201 -7.21 8.71 6.15
C LEU A 201 -8.35 8.90 5.14
N GLU A 202 -9.54 9.29 5.57
CA GLU A 202 -10.69 9.53 4.70
C GLU A 202 -10.44 10.72 3.77
N LYS A 203 -9.80 11.80 4.26
CA LYS A 203 -9.36 12.92 3.41
C LYS A 203 -8.39 12.45 2.33
N SER A 204 -7.39 11.63 2.68
CA SER A 204 -6.42 11.12 1.71
C SER A 204 -7.07 10.20 0.66
N ALA A 205 -8.00 9.33 1.09
CA ALA A 205 -8.74 8.42 0.24
C ALA A 205 -9.64 9.15 -0.77
N ASN A 206 -10.28 10.24 -0.31
CA ASN A 206 -11.10 11.12 -1.13
C ASN A 206 -10.28 11.93 -2.15
N ASN A 207 -9.01 12.20 -1.85
CA ASN A 207 -8.04 12.80 -2.78
C ASN A 207 -7.31 11.75 -3.65
N ASN A 208 -7.94 10.60 -3.90
CA ASN A 208 -7.48 9.55 -4.82
C ASN A 208 -6.14 8.87 -4.46
N LEU A 209 -5.69 8.94 -3.20
CA LEU A 209 -4.64 8.05 -2.75
C LEU A 209 -5.22 6.64 -2.54
N SER A 210 -4.90 5.71 -3.45
CA SER A 210 -5.41 4.33 -3.46
C SER A 210 -4.98 3.57 -2.20
N HIS A 211 -3.80 3.87 -1.66
CA HIS A 211 -3.37 3.33 -0.38
C HIS A 211 -4.23 3.87 0.79
N GLY A 212 -4.62 5.15 0.76
CA GLY A 212 -5.59 5.68 1.72
C GLY A 212 -6.98 5.06 1.58
N GLN A 213 -7.39 4.73 0.35
CA GLN A 213 -8.64 4.00 0.09
C GLN A 213 -8.58 2.57 0.66
N LEU A 214 -7.47 1.86 0.46
CA LEU A 214 -7.20 0.56 1.08
C LEU A 214 -7.34 0.65 2.61
N GLU A 215 -6.66 1.61 3.25
CA GLU A 215 -6.70 1.78 4.70
C GLU A 215 -8.11 2.08 5.22
N ILE A 216 -8.86 2.97 4.56
CA ILE A 216 -10.26 3.24 4.95
C ILE A 216 -11.13 2.00 4.78
N GLY A 217 -10.93 1.21 3.72
CA GLY A 217 -11.60 -0.07 3.55
C GLY A 217 -11.35 -0.99 4.75
N TYR A 218 -10.11 -1.05 5.21
CA TYR A 218 -9.71 -1.81 6.39
C TYR A 218 -10.36 -1.28 7.67
N LEU A 219 -10.32 0.04 7.92
CA LEU A 219 -10.95 0.62 9.11
C LEU A 219 -12.47 0.37 9.16
N TYR A 220 -13.17 0.38 8.02
CA TYR A 220 -14.57 -0.04 7.94
C TYR A 220 -14.75 -1.54 8.21
N LYS A 221 -13.84 -2.40 7.73
CA LYS A 221 -13.88 -3.84 7.99
C LYS A 221 -13.75 -4.16 9.48
N ILE A 222 -12.88 -3.47 10.21
CA ILE A 222 -12.63 -3.74 11.64
C ILE A 222 -13.43 -2.84 12.60
N GLY A 223 -14.06 -1.77 12.11
CA GLY A 223 -14.77 -0.80 12.94
C GLY A 223 -13.86 0.06 13.82
N SER A 224 -12.68 0.44 13.32
CA SER A 224 -11.72 1.29 14.04
C SER A 224 -11.94 2.76 13.69
N GLY A 225 -12.27 3.57 14.70
CA GLY A 225 -12.59 5.00 14.51
C GLY A 225 -13.95 5.27 13.85
N VAL A 226 -14.61 4.23 13.35
CA VAL A 226 -15.92 4.24 12.67
C VAL A 226 -16.69 2.97 13.02
N LYS A 227 -18.01 2.95 12.83
CA LYS A 227 -18.79 1.71 12.95
C LYS A 227 -18.39 0.73 11.84
N GLN A 228 -18.23 -0.55 12.19
CA GLN A 228 -17.98 -1.62 11.23
C GLN A 228 -19.05 -1.65 10.13
N ASP A 229 -18.59 -1.75 8.87
CA ASP A 229 -19.45 -1.77 7.68
C ASP A 229 -18.74 -2.46 6.50
N PHE A 230 -19.06 -3.74 6.26
CA PHE A 230 -18.46 -4.51 5.18
C PHE A 230 -18.82 -4.00 3.78
N ASN A 231 -19.99 -3.36 3.59
CA ASN A 231 -20.35 -2.80 2.28
C ASN A 231 -19.45 -1.61 1.94
N LYS A 232 -19.14 -0.77 2.93
CA LYS A 232 -18.18 0.33 2.75
C LYS A 232 -16.75 -0.18 2.60
N ALA A 233 -16.36 -1.21 3.35
CA ALA A 233 -15.06 -1.86 3.18
C ALA A 233 -14.89 -2.35 1.72
N PHE A 234 -15.87 -3.11 1.23
CA PHE A 234 -15.92 -3.59 -0.15
C PHE A 234 -15.81 -2.44 -1.17
N TYR A 235 -16.60 -1.37 -1.00
CA TYR A 235 -16.58 -0.21 -1.89
C TYR A 235 -15.18 0.42 -1.98
N TRP A 236 -14.49 0.61 -0.85
CA TRP A 236 -13.18 1.22 -0.84
C TRP A 236 -12.08 0.31 -1.39
N TYR A 237 -12.13 -0.99 -1.10
CA TYR A 237 -11.24 -1.97 -1.72
C TYR A 237 -11.44 -2.03 -3.24
N GLU A 238 -12.69 -2.04 -3.72
CA GLU A 238 -12.99 -2.01 -5.15
C GLU A 238 -12.44 -0.74 -5.82
N LYS A 239 -12.61 0.42 -5.17
CA LYS A 239 -12.08 1.69 -5.68
C LYS A 239 -10.54 1.68 -5.76
N ALA A 240 -9.87 1.21 -4.71
CA ALA A 240 -8.41 1.13 -4.67
C ALA A 240 -7.85 0.12 -5.69
N ALA A 241 -8.50 -1.05 -5.81
CA ALA A 241 -8.13 -2.05 -6.81
C ALA A 241 -8.27 -1.50 -8.23
N ASN A 242 -9.38 -0.80 -8.54
CA ASN A 242 -9.60 -0.16 -9.85
C ASN A 242 -8.56 0.89 -10.21
N ASN A 243 -7.89 1.48 -9.21
CA ASN A 243 -6.77 2.40 -9.38
C ASN A 243 -5.40 1.69 -9.47
N GLY A 244 -5.38 0.35 -9.51
CA GLY A 244 -4.17 -0.45 -9.70
C GLY A 244 -3.47 -0.87 -8.42
N ASN A 245 -4.09 -0.72 -7.25
CA ASN A 245 -3.47 -1.12 -5.99
C ASN A 245 -3.51 -2.65 -5.80
N ILE A 246 -2.34 -3.29 -5.82
CA ILE A 246 -2.21 -4.75 -5.80
C ILE A 246 -2.62 -5.38 -4.46
N ILE A 247 -2.47 -4.64 -3.35
CA ILE A 247 -2.89 -5.09 -2.01
C ILE A 247 -4.41 -5.04 -1.91
N ALA A 248 -5.04 -3.97 -2.41
CA ALA A 248 -6.49 -3.86 -2.47
C ALA A 248 -7.13 -4.95 -3.34
N MET A 249 -6.48 -5.39 -4.42
CA MET A 249 -6.96 -6.54 -5.20
C MET A 249 -7.04 -7.81 -4.34
N HIS A 250 -6.03 -8.07 -3.50
CA HIS A 250 -6.08 -9.18 -2.55
C HIS A 250 -7.25 -9.05 -1.56
N HIS A 251 -7.45 -7.89 -0.94
CA HIS A 251 -8.56 -7.70 0.01
C HIS A 251 -9.93 -7.78 -0.68
N LEU A 252 -10.07 -7.26 -1.89
CA LEU A 252 -11.29 -7.42 -2.68
C LEU A 252 -11.55 -8.89 -3.02
N GLY A 253 -10.48 -9.66 -3.29
CA GLY A 253 -10.54 -11.11 -3.45
C GLY A 253 -11.08 -11.78 -2.19
N ASN A 254 -10.60 -11.38 -1.00
CA ASN A 254 -11.11 -11.87 0.28
C ASN A 254 -12.59 -11.54 0.46
N CYS A 255 -13.04 -10.34 0.07
CA CYS A 255 -14.46 -9.99 0.13
C CYS A 255 -15.33 -10.93 -0.72
N TYR A 256 -14.91 -11.22 -1.96
CA TYR A 256 -15.62 -12.19 -2.81
C TYR A 256 -15.51 -13.63 -2.31
N LYS A 257 -14.42 -14.02 -1.64
CA LYS A 257 -14.26 -15.36 -1.06
C LYS A 257 -15.19 -15.57 0.14
N ASN A 258 -15.32 -14.55 0.99
CA ASN A 258 -16.01 -14.63 2.29
C ASN A 258 -17.43 -14.04 2.29
N GLY A 259 -17.87 -13.42 1.19
CA GLY A 259 -19.16 -12.74 1.12
C GLY A 259 -19.22 -11.43 1.92
N GLU A 260 -18.08 -10.77 2.15
CA GLU A 260 -18.01 -9.54 2.94
C GLU A 260 -18.41 -8.33 2.09
N GLY A 261 -19.63 -7.83 2.29
CA GLY A 261 -20.16 -6.68 1.54
C GLY A 261 -20.54 -6.97 0.10
N VAL A 262 -20.45 -8.24 -0.33
CA VAL A 262 -20.80 -8.73 -1.66
C VAL A 262 -21.25 -10.19 -1.58
N ILE A 263 -21.97 -10.68 -2.59
CA ILE A 263 -22.27 -12.12 -2.70
C ILE A 263 -20.97 -12.87 -3.03
N GLU A 264 -20.77 -14.03 -2.41
CA GLU A 264 -19.62 -14.90 -2.67
C GLU A 264 -19.48 -15.22 -4.16
N ASP A 265 -18.24 -15.11 -4.67
CA ASP A 265 -17.89 -15.45 -6.05
C ASP A 265 -16.43 -15.89 -6.13
N TYR A 266 -16.21 -17.20 -6.00
CA TYR A 266 -14.86 -17.78 -6.00
C TYR A 266 -14.09 -17.57 -7.31
N ASN A 267 -14.78 -17.42 -8.45
CA ASN A 267 -14.11 -17.13 -9.71
C ASN A 267 -13.54 -15.71 -9.72
N LYS A 268 -14.29 -14.73 -9.18
CA LYS A 268 -13.77 -13.37 -9.04
C LYS A 268 -12.67 -13.27 -7.99
N ALA A 269 -12.81 -13.99 -6.88
CA ALA A 269 -11.75 -14.08 -5.88
C ALA A 269 -10.46 -14.60 -6.52
N PHE A 270 -10.53 -15.70 -7.28
CA PHE A 270 -9.41 -16.27 -8.01
C PHE A 270 -8.74 -15.26 -8.97
N GLU A 271 -9.51 -14.58 -9.82
CA GLU A 271 -8.94 -13.59 -10.75
C GLU A 271 -8.28 -12.41 -10.01
N LEU A 272 -8.86 -11.95 -8.90
CA LEU A 272 -8.28 -10.87 -8.10
C LEU A 272 -6.98 -11.27 -7.40
N TYR A 273 -6.93 -12.49 -6.84
CA TYR A 273 -5.69 -13.03 -6.27
C TYR A 273 -4.61 -13.20 -7.35
N LYS A 274 -5.01 -13.59 -8.56
CA LYS A 274 -4.10 -13.70 -9.71
C LYS A 274 -3.51 -12.34 -10.07
N LEU A 275 -4.32 -11.29 -10.22
CA LEU A 275 -3.84 -9.93 -10.50
C LEU A 275 -2.90 -9.42 -9.40
N SER A 276 -3.26 -9.65 -8.13
CA SER A 276 -2.43 -9.28 -6.98
C SER A 276 -1.07 -10.01 -6.99
N ALA A 277 -1.06 -11.32 -7.29
CA ALA A 277 0.14 -12.13 -7.41
C ALA A 277 1.03 -11.71 -8.60
N GLU A 278 0.43 -11.42 -9.76
CA GLU A 278 1.14 -10.90 -10.94
C GLU A 278 1.75 -9.52 -10.68
N GLY A 279 1.11 -8.72 -9.83
CA GLY A 279 1.63 -7.46 -9.32
C GLY A 279 2.77 -7.60 -8.29
N GLY A 280 3.14 -8.82 -7.90
CA GLY A 280 4.24 -9.09 -7.00
C GLY A 280 3.87 -9.13 -5.51
N TYR A 281 2.59 -9.11 -5.14
CA TYR A 281 2.19 -9.18 -3.73
C TYR A 281 2.24 -10.61 -3.20
N SER A 282 3.05 -10.85 -2.16
CA SER A 282 3.27 -12.18 -1.59
C SER A 282 1.99 -12.85 -1.07
N TYR A 283 1.15 -12.13 -0.31
CA TYR A 283 -0.15 -12.66 0.13
C TYR A 283 -1.11 -12.93 -1.05
N GLY A 284 -1.03 -12.15 -2.13
CA GLY A 284 -1.69 -12.45 -3.39
C GLY A 284 -1.23 -13.79 -3.97
N MET A 285 0.09 -14.03 -4.02
CA MET A 285 0.68 -15.30 -4.46
C MET A 285 0.27 -16.48 -3.58
N SER A 286 0.30 -16.31 -2.26
CA SER A 286 -0.14 -17.34 -1.30
C SER A 286 -1.61 -17.71 -1.49
N MET A 287 -2.50 -16.72 -1.64
CA MET A 287 -3.92 -16.98 -1.90
C MET A 287 -4.17 -17.60 -3.27
N LEU A 288 -3.41 -17.22 -4.30
CA LEU A 288 -3.47 -17.89 -5.60
C LEU A 288 -3.00 -19.35 -5.50
N GLY A 289 -1.95 -19.61 -4.71
CA GLY A 289 -1.47 -20.96 -4.40
C GLY A 289 -2.54 -21.79 -3.69
N TYR A 290 -3.22 -21.19 -2.71
CA TYR A 290 -4.37 -21.79 -2.02
C TYR A 290 -5.49 -22.16 -2.98
N CYS A 291 -5.84 -21.26 -3.91
CA CYS A 291 -6.84 -21.52 -4.93
C CYS A 291 -6.49 -22.73 -5.81
N TYR A 292 -5.24 -22.83 -6.27
CA TYR A 292 -4.80 -23.99 -7.04
C TYR A 292 -4.71 -25.27 -6.21
N ASN A 293 -4.35 -25.20 -4.92
CA ASN A 293 -4.25 -26.39 -4.09
C ASN A 293 -5.64 -27.01 -3.81
N HIS A 294 -6.66 -26.17 -3.62
CA HIS A 294 -8.01 -26.60 -3.20
C HIS A 294 -9.07 -26.51 -4.31
N GLY A 295 -8.73 -25.97 -5.48
CA GLY A 295 -9.67 -25.79 -6.59
C GLY A 295 -10.70 -24.67 -6.36
N VAL A 296 -10.31 -23.59 -5.67
CA VAL A 296 -11.19 -22.43 -5.42
C VAL A 296 -11.16 -21.51 -6.62
N GLY A 297 -12.28 -21.44 -7.37
CA GLY A 297 -12.40 -20.64 -8.60
C GLY A 297 -11.57 -21.17 -9.78
N THR A 298 -10.94 -22.34 -9.63
CA THR A 298 -10.08 -22.98 -10.63
C THR A 298 -10.04 -24.49 -10.43
N LYS A 299 -9.35 -25.23 -11.31
CA LYS A 299 -9.09 -26.67 -11.09
C LYS A 299 -7.90 -26.85 -10.16
N VAL A 300 -7.91 -27.95 -9.41
CA VAL A 300 -6.78 -28.33 -8.57
C VAL A 300 -5.51 -28.51 -9.42
N ASP A 301 -4.45 -27.82 -9.03
CA ASP A 301 -3.11 -27.89 -9.61
C ASP A 301 -2.06 -27.73 -8.50
N LYS A 302 -1.69 -28.85 -7.88
CA LYS A 302 -0.75 -28.86 -6.75
C LYS A 302 0.65 -28.40 -7.13
N TYR A 303 1.03 -28.57 -8.40
CA TYR A 303 2.34 -28.13 -8.88
C TYR A 303 2.42 -26.60 -8.94
N LYS A 304 1.42 -25.94 -9.54
CA LYS A 304 1.33 -24.48 -9.52
C LYS A 304 1.21 -23.92 -8.11
N ALA A 305 0.45 -24.57 -7.24
CA ALA A 305 0.35 -24.16 -5.85
C ALA A 305 1.72 -24.16 -5.16
N PHE A 306 2.50 -25.23 -5.34
CA PHE A 306 3.85 -25.34 -4.78
C PHE A 306 4.81 -24.26 -5.32
N GLU A 307 4.78 -23.95 -6.62
CA GLU A 307 5.59 -22.86 -7.19
C GLU A 307 5.21 -21.49 -6.60
N LEU A 308 3.91 -21.23 -6.41
CA LEU A 308 3.42 -19.97 -5.84
C LEU A 308 3.78 -19.81 -4.37
N TYR A 309 3.67 -20.89 -3.58
CA TYR A 309 4.09 -20.86 -2.18
C TYR A 309 5.59 -20.62 -2.04
N GLN A 310 6.43 -21.21 -2.91
CA GLN A 310 7.86 -20.92 -2.92
C GLN A 310 8.14 -19.45 -3.27
N LYS A 311 7.48 -18.91 -4.30
CA LYS A 311 7.64 -17.51 -4.69
C LYS A 311 7.21 -16.54 -3.59
N SER A 312 6.14 -16.85 -2.87
CA SER A 312 5.64 -16.00 -1.78
C SER A 312 6.55 -15.96 -0.54
N ALA A 313 7.42 -16.97 -0.36
CA ALA A 313 8.29 -17.08 0.81
C ALA A 313 9.67 -16.44 0.61
N ASN A 314 9.99 -16.03 -0.62
CA ASN A 314 11.23 -15.34 -1.00
C ASN A 314 11.01 -13.83 -1.03
#